data_AF-A0A7V5PFK4-F1
#
_entry.id   AF-A0A7V5PFK4-F1
#
_cell.length_a   1.000
_cell.length_b   1.000
_cell.length_c   1.000
_cell.angle_alpha   90.00
_cell.angle_beta   90.00
_cell.angle_gamma   90.00
#
_symmetry.space_group_name_H-M   'P 1'
#
loop_
_entity.id
_entity.type
_entity.pdbx_description
1 polymer ?
#
loop_
_entity_poly.entity_id
_entity_poly.type
_entity_poly.pdbx_seq_one_letter_code
_entity_poly.pdbx_strand_id
1 'polypeptide(L)' 'MIKIVFRITAIAGLLLTLIPPILRYMETMTEDVMTSWVLVGTVIWFIGATPWLGRKKEMSHER' A
#
# COMPACT_ATOMS: atom_id res chain seq x y z
N MET A 1 -7.31 1.86 18.44
CA MET A 1 -7.92 0.95 17.43
C MET A 1 -7.83 1.52 16.01
N ILE A 2 -8.39 2.70 15.70
CA ILE A 2 -8.41 3.24 14.32
C ILE A 2 -7.03 3.35 13.65
N LYS A 3 -5.99 3.77 14.39
CA LYS A 3 -4.60 3.86 13.88
C LYS A 3 -4.02 2.51 13.44
N ILE A 4 -4.49 1.41 14.04
CA ILE A 4 -4.05 0.06 13.71
C ILE A 4 -4.71 -0.42 12.42
N VAL A 5 -5.99 -0.08 12.21
CA VAL A 5 -6.73 -0.40 10.98
C VAL A 5 -6.03 0.22 9.79
N PHE A 6 -5.74 1.53 9.81
CA PHE A 6 -5.01 2.21 8.73
C PHE A 6 -3.65 1.57 8.43
N ARG A 7 -2.93 1.12 9.47
CA ARG A 7 -1.62 0.47 9.31
C ARG A 7 -1.75 -0.91 8.66
N ILE A 8 -2.77 -1.68 9.05
CA ILE A 8 -3.08 -2.99 8.45
C ILE A 8 -3.52 -2.79 7.00
N THR A 9 -4.39 -1.82 6.71
CA THR A 9 -4.85 -1.52 5.34
C THR A 9 -3.69 -1.08 4.44
N ALA A 10 -2.76 -0.27 4.96
CA ALA A 10 -1.55 0.09 4.24
C ALA A 10 -0.69 -1.16 3.95
N ILE A 11 -0.40 -1.99 4.94
CA ILE A 11 0.40 -3.21 4.74
C ILE A 11 -0.29 -4.16 3.75
N ALA A 12 -1.60 -4.34 3.86
CA ALA A 12 -2.38 -5.16 2.95
C ALA A 12 -2.34 -4.63 1.51
N GLY A 13 -2.51 -3.31 1.32
CA GLY A 13 -2.37 -2.66 0.01
C GLY A 13 -0.98 -2.84 -0.57
N LEU A 14 0.07 -2.71 0.25
CA LEU A 14 1.45 -2.94 -0.17
C LEU A 14 1.68 -4.38 -0.64
N LEU A 15 1.20 -5.36 0.14
CA LEU A 15 1.28 -6.76 -0.25
C LEU A 15 0.54 -7.02 -1.57
N LEU A 16 -0.61 -6.38 -1.77
CA LEU A 16 -1.37 -6.46 -3.01
C LEU A 16 -0.64 -5.85 -4.22
N THR A 17 0.37 -4.99 -4.02
CA THR A 17 1.24 -4.52 -5.11
C THR A 17 2.39 -5.48 -5.43
N LEU A 18 2.80 -6.31 -4.46
CA LEU A 18 3.97 -7.20 -4.59
C LEU A 18 3.59 -8.63 -4.99
N ILE A 19 2.44 -9.13 -4.53
CA ILE A 19 1.99 -10.50 -4.82
C ILE A 19 1.64 -10.71 -6.30
N PRO A 20 0.89 -9.83 -6.99
CA PRO A 20 0.54 -10.05 -8.40
C PRO A 20 1.75 -10.15 -9.35
N PRO A 21 2.81 -9.33 -9.21
CA PRO A 21 4.05 -9.51 -9.98
C PRO A 21 4.70 -10.89 -9.78
N ILE A 22 4.69 -11.41 -8.55
CA ILE A 22 5.22 -12.75 -8.25
C ILE A 22 4.35 -13.81 -8.93
N LEU A 23 3.02 -13.69 -8.87
CA LEU A 23 2.10 -14.61 -9.54
C LEU A 23 2.23 -14.56 -11.08
N ARG A 24 2.45 -13.37 -11.65
CA ARG A 24 2.73 -13.17 -13.08
C ARG A 24 4.05 -13.81 -13.49
N TYR A 25 5.08 -13.71 -12.65
CA TYR A 25 6.38 -14.36 -12.86
C TYR A 25 6.26 -15.89 -12.89
N MET A 26 5.37 -16.46 -12.09
CA MET A 26 5.04 -17.89 -12.10
C MET A 26 4.09 -18.30 -13.26
N GLU A 27 3.80 -17.39 -14.20
CA GLU A 27 2.85 -17.60 -15.31
C GLU A 27 1.41 -17.97 -14.88
N THR A 28 1.07 -17.74 -13.61
CA THR A 28 -0.26 -18.05 -13.04
C THR A 28 -1.28 -16.92 -13.19
N MET A 29 -0.85 -15.76 -13.69
CA MET A 29 -1.68 -14.57 -13.84
C MET A 29 -1.31 -13.86 -15.15
N THR A 30 -2.29 -13.29 -15.85
CA THR A 30 -2.07 -12.49 -17.05
C THR A 30 -1.65 -11.06 -16.71
N GLU A 31 -1.04 -10.37 -17.67
CA GLU A 31 -0.52 -9.00 -17.47
C GLU A 31 -1.63 -7.98 -17.17
N ASP A 32 -2.78 -8.08 -17.84
CA ASP A 32 -3.93 -7.20 -17.61
C ASP A 32 -4.49 -7.33 -16.18
N VAL A 33 -4.57 -8.58 -15.71
CA VAL A 33 -5.05 -8.88 -14.36
C VAL A 33 -4.03 -8.39 -13.33
N MET A 34 -2.74 -8.66 -13.52
CA MET A 34 -1.68 -8.15 -12.65
C MET A 34 -1.75 -6.62 -12.52
N THR A 35 -1.82 -5.92 -13.65
CA THR A 35 -1.85 -4.45 -13.68
C THR A 35 -3.05 -3.89 -12.90
N SER A 36 -4.22 -4.51 -13.07
CA SER A 36 -5.43 -4.12 -12.33
C SER A 36 -5.27 -4.32 -10.83
N TRP A 37 -4.74 -5.47 -10.39
CA TRP A 37 -4.52 -5.77 -8.97
C TRP A 37 -3.48 -4.86 -8.32
N VAL A 38 -2.38 -4.58 -9.03
CA VAL A 38 -1.34 -3.64 -8.56
C VAL A 38 -1.89 -2.22 -8.43
N LEU A 39 -2.72 -1.78 -9.38
CA LEU A 39 -3.36 -0.46 -9.33
C LEU A 39 -4.31 -0.35 -8.13
N VAL A 40 -5.17 -1.34 -7.92
CA VAL A 40 -6.06 -1.41 -6.76
C VAL A 40 -5.26 -1.43 -5.45
N GLY A 41 -4.20 -2.25 -5.38
CA GLY A 41 -3.30 -2.32 -4.24
C GLY A 41 -2.64 -0.99 -3.93
N THR A 42 -2.23 -0.25 -4.96
CA THR A 42 -1.61 1.08 -4.84
C THR A 42 -2.59 2.10 -4.29
N VAL A 43 -3.84 2.13 -4.76
CA VAL A 43 -4.88 3.04 -4.24
C VAL A 43 -5.18 2.74 -2.77
N ILE A 44 -5.36 1.46 -2.43
CA ILE A 44 -5.60 1.01 -1.04
C ILE A 44 -4.42 1.36 -0.14
N TRP A 45 -3.20 1.11 -0.61
CA TRP A 45 -1.98 1.47 0.11
C TRP A 45 -1.92 2.97 0.36
N PHE A 46 -2.17 3.79 -0.67
CA PHE A 46 -2.10 5.23 -0.57
C PHE A 46 -3.08 5.75 0.49
N ILE A 47 -4.35 5.36 0.42
CA ILE A 47 -5.38 5.78 1.39
C ILE A 47 -5.03 5.34 2.81
N GLY A 48 -4.53 4.12 2.98
CA GLY A 48 -4.14 3.60 4.30
C GLY A 48 -2.86 4.23 4.85
N ALA A 49 -1.91 4.56 3.98
CA ALA A 49 -0.57 5.04 4.34
C ALA A 49 -0.51 6.56 4.52
N THR A 50 -1.31 7.35 3.79
CA THR A 50 -1.33 8.83 3.85
C THR A 50 -1.48 9.38 5.28
N PRO A 51 -2.40 8.88 6.14
CA PRO A 51 -2.54 9.38 7.53
C PRO A 51 -1.33 9.12 8.44
N TRP A 52 -0.42 8.23 8.01
CA TRP A 52 0.81 7.90 8.72
C TRP A 52 2.02 8.62 8.11
N LEU A 53 2.17 8.62 6.79
CA LEU A 53 3.26 9.28 6.06
C LEU A 53 3.18 10.82 6.12
N GLY A 54 1.97 11.38 6.07
CA GLY A 54 1.74 12.83 6.14
C GLY A 54 2.01 13.43 7.53
N ARG A 55 2.13 12.60 8.57
CA ARG A 55 2.52 13.04 9.91
C ARG A 55 4.05 13.03 10.07
N LYS A 56 4.76 13.67 9.14
CA LYS A 56 6.10 14.18 9.45
C LYS A 56 5.96 15.34 10.42
N LYS A 57 5.93 14.98 11.71
CA LYS A 57 6.71 15.62 12.77
C LYS A 57 6.99 17.12 12.51
N GLU A 58 6.02 17.98 12.84
CA GLU A 58 6.31 19.33 13.34
C GLU A 58 7.04 19.18 14.70
N MET A 59 8.29 18.72 14.66
CA MET A 59 9.24 18.92 15.75
C MET A 59 10.47 19.58 15.13
N SER A 60 10.27 20.77 14.60
CA SER A 60 11.34 21.72 14.30
C SER A 60 10.79 23.13 14.48
N HIS A 61 10.35 23.44 15.70
CA HIS A 61 10.38 24.80 16.24
C HIS A 61 10.68 24.71 17.74
N GLU A 62 11.54 25.63 18.18
CA GLU A 62 12.09 25.85 19.52
C GLU A 62 13.19 24.89 20.03
N ARG A 63 14.42 25.11 19.55
CA ARG A 63 15.40 25.98 20.25
C ARG A 63 16.72 26.08 19.48
#